data_AF-A0A937MP37-F1
#
_entry.id   AF-A0A937MP37-F1
#
_cell.length_a   1.000
_cell.length_b   1.000
_cell.length_c   1.000
_cell.angle_alpha   90.00
_cell.angle_beta   90.00
_cell.angle_gamma   90.00
#
_symmetry.space_group_name_H-M   'P 1'
#
loop_
_entity.id
_entity.type
_entity.pdbx_description
1 polymer ?
#
loop_
_entity_poly.entity_id
_entity_poly.type
_entity_poly.pdbx_seq_one_letter_code
_entity_poly.pdbx_strand_id
1 'polypeptide(L)' 'MEVTTDAIQVCGGYGYMKDYPQQKMMRNAQLTQVINGSNQSHQLATSRWLLG' A
#
# COMPACT_ATOMS: atom_id res chain seq x y z
N MET A 1 1.98 -2.66 0.52
CA MET A 1 2.91 -1.62 1.04
C MET A 1 4.36 -1.95 0.71
N GLU A 2 4.83 -3.16 0.99
CA GLU A 2 6.21 -3.63 0.70
C GLU A 2 6.81 -3.09 -0.61
N VAL A 3 6.21 -3.42 -1.77
CA VAL A 3 6.71 -2.98 -3.08
C VAL A 3 6.91 -1.46 -3.19
N THR A 4 5.95 -0.66 -2.72
CA THR A 4 6.06 0.81 -2.79
C THR A 4 7.03 1.39 -1.76
N THR A 5 7.20 0.72 -0.62
CA THR A 5 8.15 1.10 0.41
C THR A 5 9.58 0.83 -0.06
N ASP A 6 9.83 -0.36 -0.62
CA ASP A 6 11.13 -0.73 -1.17
C ASP A 6 11.52 0.16 -2.33
N ALA A 7 10.58 0.47 -3.23
CA ALA A 7 10.81 1.38 -4.33
C ALA A 7 11.25 2.78 -3.87
N ILE A 8 10.64 3.32 -2.81
CA ILE A 8 11.06 4.60 -2.23
C ILE A 8 12.44 4.48 -1.56
N GLN A 9 12.69 3.36 -0.87
CA GLN A 9 13.95 3.15 -0.17
C GLN A 9 15.14 3.05 -1.14
N VAL A 10 14.97 2.38 -2.29
CA VAL A 10 15.98 2.30 -3.35
C VAL A 10 16.30 3.69 -3.93
N CYS A 11 15.30 4.55 -4.07
CA CYS A 11 15.49 5.91 -4.59
C CYS A 11 15.97 6.92 -3.52
N GLY A 12 16.05 6.52 -2.25
CA GLY A 12 16.45 7.39 -1.14
C GLY A 12 15.61 8.68 -1.08
N GLY A 13 16.26 9.82 -0.81
CA GLY A 13 15.58 11.11 -0.71
C GLY A 13 14.83 11.54 -1.98
N TYR A 14 15.30 11.14 -3.16
CA TYR A 14 14.62 11.42 -4.43
C TYR A 14 13.25 10.73 -4.52
N GLY A 15 13.11 9.55 -3.90
CA GLY A 15 11.85 8.80 -3.88
C GLY A 15 10.69 9.53 -3.18
N TYR A 16 11.00 10.54 -2.36
CA TYR A 16 10.02 11.37 -1.67
C TYR A 16 9.70 12.71 -2.38
N MET A 17 10.49 13.08 -3.40
CA MET A 17 10.28 14.34 -4.12
C MET A 17 9.12 14.24 -5.10
N LYS A 18 8.34 15.33 -5.21
CA LYS A 18 7.13 15.36 -6.06
C LYS A 18 7.42 15.14 -7.55
N ASP A 19 8.64 15.42 -7.98
CA ASP A 19 9.08 15.26 -9.36
C ASP A 19 9.24 13.78 -9.76
N TYR A 20 9.29 12.88 -8.77
CA TYR A 20 9.47 11.45 -8.96
C TYR A 20 8.17 10.68 -8.65
N PRO A 21 7.81 9.66 -9.46
CA PRO A 21 6.52 8.98 -9.33
C PRO A 21 6.36 8.16 -8.04
N GLN A 22 7.45 7.76 -7.38
CA GLN A 22 7.47 6.83 -6.25
C GLN A 22 6.62 7.32 -5.07
N GLN A 23 6.74 8.61 -4.69
CA GLN A 23 5.93 9.18 -3.60
C GLN A 23 4.43 9.15 -3.91
N LYS A 24 4.04 9.40 -5.17
CA LYS A 24 2.65 9.30 -5.61
C LYS A 24 2.16 7.85 -5.57
N MET A 25 2.99 6.90 -6.00
CA MET A 25 2.64 5.47 -5.99
C MET A 25 2.45 4.94 -4.56
N MET A 26 3.32 5.32 -3.62
CA MET A 26 3.17 4.96 -2.21
C MET A 26 1.89 5.54 -1.61
N ARG A 27 1.59 6.82 -1.87
CA ARG A 27 0.34 7.45 -1.42
C ARG A 27 -0.89 6.75 -2.00
N ASN A 28 -0.86 6.43 -3.30
CA ASN A 28 -1.97 5.73 -3.95
C ASN A 28 -2.18 4.33 -3.37
N ALA A 29 -1.10 3.57 -3.16
CA ALA A 29 -1.18 2.24 -2.55
C ALA A 29 -1.80 2.30 -1.14
N GLN A 30 -1.39 3.27 -0.33
CA GLN A 30 -1.97 3.46 1.01
C GLN A 30 -3.44 3.90 0.93
N LEU A 31 -3.78 4.80 0.00
CA LEU A 31 -5.17 5.24 -0.20
C LEU A 31 -6.08 4.07 -0.59
N THR A 32 -5.63 3.22 -1.50
CA THR A 32 -6.35 2.00 -1.89
C THR A 32 -6.64 1.13 -0.67
N GLN A 33 -5.68 0.94 0.24
CA GLN A 33 -5.89 0.15 1.45
C GLN A 33 -6.89 0.78 2.44
N VAL A 34 -6.97 2.11 2.49
CA VAL A 34 -7.94 2.79 3.38
C VAL A 34 -9.35 2.76 2.79
N ILE A 35 -9.49 3.01 1.49
CA ILE A 35 -10.81 3.14 0.84
C ILE A 35 -11.43 1.77 0.56
N ASN A 36 -10.65 0.83 0.05
CA ASN A 36 -11.19 -0.48 -0.35
C ASN A 36 -11.20 -1.50 0.79
N GLY A 37 -10.59 -1.15 1.94
CA GLY A 37 -10.47 -2.03 3.09
C GLY A 37 -9.03 -2.47 3.33
N SER A 38 -8.64 -2.52 4.60
CA SER A 38 -7.31 -2.96 5.00
C SER A 38 -7.11 -4.44 4.69
N ASN A 39 -5.85 -4.88 4.64
CA ASN A 39 -5.53 -6.30 4.42
C ASN A 39 -6.16 -7.17 5.54
N GLN A 40 -6.21 -6.67 6.77
CA GLN A 40 -6.78 -7.37 7.92
C GLN A 40 -8.30 -7.53 7.80
N SER A 41 -9.00 -6.49 7.34
CA SER A 41 -10.46 -6.59 7.11
C SER A 41 -10.78 -7.62 6.02
N HIS A 42 -10.01 -7.64 4.93
CA HIS A 42 -10.15 -8.65 3.87
C HIS A 42 -9.85 -10.06 4.36
N GLN A 43 -8.81 -10.24 5.18
CA GLN A 43 -8.48 -11.52 5.79
C GLN A 43 -9.62 -12.00 6.70
N LEU A 44 -10.15 -11.15 7.58
CA LEU A 44 -11.28 -11.50 8.44
C LEU A 44 -12.52 -11.87 7.64
N ALA A 45 -12.84 -11.10 6.59
CA ALA A 45 -13.96 -11.40 5.71
C ALA A 45 -13.79 -12.76 5.01
N THR A 46 -12.59 -13.05 4.50
CA THR A 46 -12.26 -14.34 3.87
C THR A 46 -12.35 -15.49 4.87
N SER A 47 -11.80 -15.34 6.08
CA SER A 47 -11.88 -16.34 7.14
C SER A 47 -13.32 -16.64 7.54
N ARG A 48 -14.19 -15.62 7.63
CA ARG A 48 -15.62 -15.81 7.92
C ARG A 48 -16.33 -16.57 6.80
N TRP A 49 -15.97 -16.33 5.55
CA TRP A 49 -16.50 -17.08 4.41
C TRP A 49 -16.06 -18.56 4.40
N LEU A 50 -14.85 -18.85 4.88
CA LEU A 50 -14.30 -20.22 4.89
C LEU A 50 -14.74 -21.05 6.11
N LEU A 51 -14.94 -20.42 7.27
CA LEU A 51 -15.25 -21.09 8.55
C LEU A 51 -16.72 -20.96 8.98
N GLY A 52 -17.55 -20.27 8.18
CA GLY A 52 -18.97 -20.06 8.40
C GLY A 52 -19.85 -21.16 7.84
#